data_AF-A0A7X7PNA7-F1
#
_entry.id   AF-A0A7X7PNA7-F1
#
_cell.length_a   1.000
_cell.length_b   1.000
_cell.length_c   1.000
_cell.angle_alpha   90.00
_cell.angle_beta   90.00
_cell.angle_gamma   90.00
#
_symmetry.space_group_name_H-M   'P 1'
#
loop_
_entity.id
_entity.type
_entity.pdbx_description
1 polymer ?
#
loop_
_entity_poly.entity_id
_entity_poly.type
_entity_poly.pdbx_seq_one_letter_code
_entity_poly.pdbx_strand_id
1 'polypeptide(L)'
;VLSAVLPEVAALRGVEQNPFHHLDVYEHTLEALERLPQVVAQMGGERFLAVPSQCGLPGAPPLAALAFAVLFHDLGKPVVKQTAQDGRILFLRHDDVGARMAVDIAARLHQSRRFQAYLTLLIRTHLRLGFLVREAPLTRRALLRYRRAVEPFVFESVVLSLADRLATRGAHTSAASIARHYRLARVVWLEIPKETRPRPLDGRQVMELLGLAPGPLVGEALRALQDEVDALEVRDREQAVRFLRRWWERRRSEFGEDVERAGHA
;
A
#
# COMPACT_ATOMS: atom_id res chain seq x y z
N VAL A 1 -3.29 -30.53 10.01
CA VAL A 1 -3.90 -30.08 8.74
C VAL A 1 -3.23 -28.81 8.21
N LEU A 2 -3.17 -27.71 8.96
CA LEU A 2 -2.57 -26.44 8.47
C LEU A 2 -1.15 -26.60 7.92
N SER A 3 -0.24 -27.26 8.66
CA SER A 3 1.13 -27.52 8.22
C SER A 3 1.26 -28.33 6.93
N ALA A 4 0.23 -29.11 6.57
CA ALA A 4 0.20 -29.88 5.33
C ALA A 4 -0.27 -29.05 4.12
N VAL A 5 -1.10 -28.02 4.34
CA VAL A 5 -1.71 -27.21 3.27
C VAL A 5 -1.00 -25.87 3.09
N LEU A 6 -0.69 -25.20 4.21
CA LEU A 6 -0.05 -23.89 4.32
C LEU A 6 1.13 -23.97 5.31
N PRO A 7 2.20 -24.71 5.00
CA PRO A 7 3.38 -24.78 5.85
C PRO A 7 4.00 -23.39 6.13
N GLU A 8 3.87 -22.44 5.21
CA GLU A 8 4.37 -21.07 5.33
C GLU A 8 3.64 -20.30 6.44
N VAL A 9 2.33 -20.53 6.59
CA VAL A 9 1.55 -19.97 7.71
C VAL A 9 1.91 -20.68 9.01
N ALA A 10 2.14 -21.99 8.99
CA ALA A 10 2.57 -22.73 10.17
C ALA A 10 3.95 -22.26 10.68
N ALA A 11 4.83 -21.82 9.78
CA ALA A 11 6.15 -21.28 10.09
C ALA A 11 6.12 -19.91 10.81
N LEU A 12 4.96 -19.26 10.93
CA LEU A 12 4.79 -18.05 11.73
C LEU A 12 4.83 -18.33 13.24
N ARG A 13 4.60 -19.59 13.67
CA ARG A 13 4.54 -19.97 15.08
C ARG A 13 5.90 -19.79 15.75
N GLY A 14 5.89 -19.19 16.94
CA GLY A 14 7.09 -18.91 17.73
C GLY A 14 7.96 -17.78 17.17
N VAL A 15 7.54 -17.11 16.10
CA VAL A 15 8.29 -15.96 15.57
C VAL A 15 8.00 -14.75 16.46
N GLU A 16 8.91 -14.51 17.41
CA GLU A 16 8.80 -13.38 18.33
C GLU A 16 8.77 -12.04 17.59
N GLN A 17 7.99 -11.11 18.12
CA GLN A 17 7.81 -9.77 17.58
C GLN A 17 8.41 -8.70 18.47
N ASN A 18 8.44 -7.47 17.98
CA ASN A 18 8.88 -6.33 18.77
C ASN A 18 7.90 -6.01 19.93
N PRO A 19 8.31 -5.18 20.91
CA PRO A 19 7.52 -4.89 22.12
C PRO A 19 6.16 -4.17 21.91
N PHE A 20 5.81 -3.79 20.68
CA PHE A 20 4.47 -3.30 20.35
C PHE A 20 3.44 -4.42 20.23
N HIS A 21 3.90 -5.67 20.09
CA HIS A 21 3.08 -6.87 20.00
C HIS A 21 3.11 -7.63 21.31
N HIS A 22 2.02 -8.35 21.57
CA HIS A 22 1.82 -9.17 22.76
C HIS A 22 1.73 -10.67 22.44
N LEU A 23 1.80 -10.99 21.14
CA LEU A 23 1.63 -12.30 20.55
C LEU A 23 2.80 -12.55 19.58
N ASP A 24 3.06 -13.82 19.27
CA ASP A 24 3.92 -14.17 18.14
C ASP A 24 3.23 -13.83 16.80
N VAL A 25 3.95 -13.93 15.69
CA VAL A 25 3.40 -13.59 14.36
C VAL A 25 2.18 -14.44 14.00
N TYR A 26 2.12 -15.71 14.40
CA TYR A 26 0.99 -16.59 14.10
C TYR A 26 -0.26 -16.17 14.86
N GLU A 27 -0.15 -16.04 16.18
CA GLU A 27 -1.26 -15.65 17.06
C GLU A 27 -1.75 -14.23 16.75
N HIS A 28 -0.84 -13.30 16.46
CA HIS A 28 -1.17 -11.96 15.99
C HIS A 28 -1.99 -12.01 14.68
N THR A 29 -1.58 -12.85 13.72
CA THR A 29 -2.30 -13.04 12.45
C THR A 29 -3.70 -13.59 12.68
N LEU A 30 -3.87 -14.54 13.62
CA LEU A 30 -5.18 -15.07 13.98
C LEU A 30 -6.06 -14.01 14.65
N GLU A 31 -5.52 -13.22 15.59
CA GLU A 31 -6.29 -12.13 16.19
C GLU A 31 -6.71 -11.10 15.13
N ALA A 32 -5.83 -10.74 14.19
CA ALA A 32 -6.19 -9.84 13.08
C ALA A 32 -7.34 -10.40 12.23
N LEU A 33 -7.37 -11.72 11.97
CA LEU A 33 -8.49 -12.39 11.30
C LEU A 33 -9.78 -12.31 12.11
N GLU A 34 -9.72 -12.52 13.43
CA GLU A 34 -10.88 -12.42 14.32
C GLU A 34 -11.46 -10.99 14.37
N ARG A 35 -10.61 -9.96 14.25
CA ARG A 35 -11.05 -8.56 14.18
C ARG A 35 -11.75 -8.21 12.87
N LEU A 36 -11.53 -8.98 11.80
CA LEU A 36 -11.94 -8.60 10.45
C LEU A 36 -13.45 -8.29 10.33
N PRO A 37 -14.39 -9.14 10.78
CA PRO A 37 -15.81 -8.84 10.67
C PRO A 37 -16.22 -7.56 11.43
N GLN A 38 -15.63 -7.34 12.61
CA GLN A 38 -15.89 -6.16 13.42
C GLN A 38 -15.44 -4.88 12.70
N VAL A 39 -14.23 -4.88 12.13
CA VAL A 39 -13.69 -3.74 11.38
C VAL A 39 -14.56 -3.44 10.17
N VAL A 40 -14.96 -4.47 9.41
CA VAL A 40 -15.83 -4.30 8.24
C VAL A 40 -17.17 -3.67 8.63
N ALA A 41 -17.79 -4.14 9.71
CA ALA A 41 -19.04 -3.58 10.21
C ALA A 41 -18.87 -2.09 10.61
N GLN A 42 -17.79 -1.76 11.32
CA GLN A 42 -17.49 -0.39 11.75
C GLN A 42 -17.23 0.58 10.59
N MET A 43 -16.68 0.09 9.48
CA MET A 43 -16.41 0.88 8.28
C MET A 43 -17.61 0.96 7.32
N GLY A 44 -18.77 0.47 7.73
CA GLY A 44 -20.03 0.62 6.97
C GLY A 44 -20.39 -0.59 6.10
N GLY A 45 -19.80 -1.74 6.37
CA GLY A 45 -20.19 -3.04 5.83
C GLY A 45 -19.51 -3.44 4.52
N GLU A 46 -19.81 -4.66 4.09
CA GLU A 46 -19.20 -5.33 2.92
C GLU A 46 -19.47 -4.60 1.59
N ARG A 47 -20.51 -3.76 1.52
CA ARG A 47 -20.91 -3.01 0.30
C ARG A 47 -19.83 -2.12 -0.30
N PHE A 48 -18.82 -1.75 0.48
CA PHE A 48 -17.68 -0.96 0.01
C PHE A 48 -16.52 -1.81 -0.49
N LEU A 49 -16.50 -3.10 -0.13
CA LEU A 49 -15.45 -4.02 -0.53
C LEU A 49 -15.76 -4.60 -1.91
N ALA A 50 -14.71 -4.96 -2.63
CA ALA A 50 -14.79 -5.69 -3.87
C ALA A 50 -15.46 -7.04 -3.63
N VAL A 51 -16.39 -7.39 -4.53
CA VAL A 51 -17.01 -8.71 -4.47
C VAL A 51 -15.98 -9.79 -4.82
N PRO A 52 -16.11 -11.02 -4.31
CA PRO A 52 -15.08 -12.06 -4.48
C PRO A 52 -14.67 -12.33 -5.94
N SER A 53 -15.57 -12.19 -6.91
CA SER A 53 -15.25 -12.33 -8.34
C SER A 53 -14.28 -11.26 -8.86
N GLN A 54 -14.37 -10.01 -8.36
CA GLN A 54 -13.43 -8.93 -8.67
C GLN A 54 -12.04 -9.19 -8.10
N CYS A 55 -11.96 -9.95 -7.01
CA CYS A 55 -10.72 -10.39 -6.39
C CYS A 55 -10.18 -11.69 -7.02
N GLY A 56 -10.91 -12.32 -7.95
CA GLY A 56 -10.48 -13.58 -8.58
C GLY A 56 -10.84 -14.86 -7.82
N LEU A 57 -11.82 -14.78 -6.92
CA LEU A 57 -12.41 -15.88 -6.14
C LEU A 57 -13.95 -15.95 -6.34
N PRO A 58 -14.45 -16.23 -7.55
CA PRO A 58 -15.89 -16.30 -7.78
C PRO A 58 -16.57 -17.39 -6.92
N GLY A 59 -17.74 -17.07 -6.35
CA GLY A 59 -18.52 -18.01 -5.51
C GLY A 59 -18.01 -18.17 -4.07
N ALA A 60 -16.90 -17.52 -3.70
CA ALA A 60 -16.43 -17.52 -2.32
C ALA A 60 -17.28 -16.62 -1.41
N PRO A 61 -17.22 -16.82 -0.07
CA PRO A 61 -17.84 -15.91 0.89
C PRO A 61 -17.31 -14.46 0.74
N PRO A 62 -18.11 -13.44 1.12
CA PRO A 62 -17.78 -12.03 0.87
C PRO A 62 -16.39 -11.60 1.35
N LEU A 63 -15.99 -12.03 2.56
CA LEU A 63 -14.70 -11.65 3.16
C LEU A 63 -13.55 -12.60 2.82
N ALA A 64 -13.78 -13.65 2.04
CA ALA A 64 -12.77 -14.70 1.82
C ALA A 64 -11.46 -14.15 1.24
N ALA A 65 -11.55 -13.28 0.22
CA ALA A 65 -10.36 -12.69 -0.40
C ALA A 65 -9.56 -11.86 0.62
N LEU A 66 -10.24 -10.99 1.36
CA LEU A 66 -9.61 -10.12 2.35
C LEU A 66 -9.05 -10.93 3.53
N ALA A 67 -9.73 -11.99 3.95
CA ALA A 67 -9.23 -12.90 4.97
C ALA A 67 -7.92 -13.56 4.55
N PHE A 68 -7.76 -13.97 3.28
CA PHE A 68 -6.46 -14.44 2.80
C PHE A 68 -5.39 -13.36 2.83
N ALA A 69 -5.73 -12.11 2.49
CA ALA A 69 -4.77 -11.00 2.57
C ALA A 69 -4.32 -10.75 4.03
N VAL A 70 -5.25 -10.81 5.00
CA VAL A 70 -4.92 -10.72 6.44
C VAL A 70 -4.08 -11.92 6.88
N LEU A 71 -4.45 -13.14 6.50
CA LEU A 71 -3.71 -14.36 6.83
C LEU A 71 -2.26 -14.30 6.32
N PHE A 72 -2.02 -13.59 5.22
CA PHE A 72 -0.74 -13.56 4.53
C PHE A 72 0.08 -12.28 4.73
N HIS A 73 -0.47 -11.26 5.41
CA HIS A 73 0.13 -9.92 5.46
C HIS A 73 1.58 -9.92 5.99
N ASP A 74 1.87 -10.83 6.93
CA ASP A 74 3.15 -10.94 7.62
C ASP A 74 3.96 -12.20 7.27
N LEU A 75 3.60 -12.92 6.19
CA LEU A 75 4.26 -14.17 5.79
C LEU A 75 5.78 -14.05 5.63
N GLY A 76 6.28 -12.86 5.28
CA GLY A 76 7.71 -12.65 5.08
C GLY A 76 8.52 -12.54 6.38
N LYS A 77 7.88 -12.30 7.54
CA LYS A 77 8.59 -12.04 8.81
C LYS A 77 9.56 -13.17 9.21
N PRO A 78 9.20 -14.47 9.16
CA PRO A 78 10.14 -15.53 9.52
C PRO A 78 11.40 -15.54 8.65
N VAL A 79 11.26 -15.19 7.36
CA VAL A 79 12.36 -15.23 6.37
C VAL A 79 13.34 -14.09 6.57
N VAL A 80 12.85 -12.91 6.97
CA VAL A 80 13.68 -11.70 7.10
C VAL A 80 13.95 -11.30 8.55
N LYS A 81 13.58 -12.12 9.53
CA LYS A 81 13.81 -11.84 10.96
C LYS A 81 15.31 -11.66 11.18
N GLN A 82 15.66 -10.51 11.74
CA GLN A 82 17.01 -10.20 12.19
C GLN A 82 16.96 -9.65 13.61
N THR A 83 17.97 -9.95 14.41
CA THR A 83 18.16 -9.34 15.73
C THR A 83 19.33 -8.38 15.64
N ALA A 84 19.08 -7.09 15.88
CA ALA A 84 20.11 -6.07 15.92
C ALA A 84 21.03 -6.26 17.13
N GLN A 85 22.19 -5.59 17.12
CA GLN A 85 23.18 -5.68 18.21
C GLN A 85 22.62 -5.26 19.58
N ASP A 86 21.62 -4.36 19.60
CA ASP A 86 20.93 -3.89 20.80
C ASP A 86 19.73 -4.77 21.21
N GLY A 87 19.57 -5.94 20.59
CA GLY A 87 18.49 -6.89 20.87
C GLY A 87 17.16 -6.58 20.17
N ARG A 88 17.07 -5.51 19.37
CA ARG A 88 15.83 -5.20 18.64
C ARG A 88 15.58 -6.20 17.51
N ILE A 89 14.35 -6.71 17.44
CA ILE A 89 13.89 -7.54 16.33
C ILE A 89 13.49 -6.65 15.14
N LEU A 90 14.04 -6.96 13.97
CA LEU A 90 13.83 -6.26 12.70
C LEU A 90 13.23 -7.20 11.66
N PHE A 91 12.35 -6.66 10.82
CA PHE A 91 11.70 -7.36 9.71
C PHE A 91 11.78 -6.52 8.43
N LEU A 92 13.00 -6.18 8.01
CA LEU A 92 13.18 -5.29 6.86
C LEU A 92 12.65 -5.97 5.60
N ARG A 93 11.74 -5.30 4.89
CA ARG A 93 11.15 -5.74 3.61
C ARG A 93 10.34 -7.05 3.69
N HIS A 94 9.77 -7.37 4.86
CA HIS A 94 8.92 -8.56 5.00
C HIS A 94 7.65 -8.48 4.15
N ASP A 95 7.16 -7.28 3.86
CA ASP A 95 6.06 -6.99 2.95
C ASP A 95 6.38 -7.43 1.51
N ASP A 96 7.56 -7.06 1.00
CA ASP A 96 8.04 -7.47 -0.33
C ASP A 96 8.20 -9.00 -0.44
N VAL A 97 8.83 -9.60 0.57
CA VAL A 97 9.09 -11.06 0.62
C VAL A 97 7.79 -11.82 0.79
N GLY A 98 6.94 -11.42 1.73
CA GLY A 98 5.64 -12.03 2.00
C GLY A 98 4.72 -12.00 0.79
N ALA A 99 4.73 -10.91 0.01
CA ALA A 99 3.95 -10.84 -1.22
C ALA A 99 4.43 -11.82 -2.30
N ARG A 100 5.74 -12.04 -2.42
CA ARG A 100 6.29 -13.07 -3.34
C ARG A 100 5.86 -14.46 -2.89
N MET A 101 5.99 -14.75 -1.59
CA MET A 101 5.54 -16.01 -1.01
C MET A 101 4.05 -16.25 -1.25
N ALA A 102 3.20 -15.21 -1.10
CA ALA A 102 1.77 -15.32 -1.35
C ALA A 102 1.43 -15.66 -2.80
N VAL A 103 2.20 -15.17 -3.78
CA VAL A 103 2.06 -15.56 -5.19
C VAL A 103 2.40 -17.04 -5.36
N ASP A 104 3.50 -17.50 -4.77
CA ASP A 104 3.92 -18.91 -4.87
C ASP A 104 2.90 -19.85 -4.23
N ILE A 105 2.36 -19.48 -3.06
CA ILE A 105 1.29 -20.22 -2.38
C ILE A 105 0.02 -20.25 -3.24
N ALA A 106 -0.42 -19.11 -3.74
CA ALA A 106 -1.63 -19.03 -4.56
C ALA A 106 -1.47 -19.80 -5.88
N ALA A 107 -0.29 -19.80 -6.50
CA ALA A 107 0.01 -20.61 -7.67
C ALA A 107 -0.01 -22.11 -7.36
N ARG A 108 0.60 -22.53 -6.23
CA ARG A 108 0.55 -23.92 -5.73
C ARG A 108 -0.87 -24.40 -5.44
N LEU A 109 -1.75 -23.50 -5.00
CA LEU A 109 -3.17 -23.76 -4.78
C LEU A 109 -4.05 -23.56 -6.03
N HIS A 110 -3.43 -23.46 -7.22
CA HIS A 110 -4.09 -23.27 -8.52
C HIS A 110 -5.05 -22.07 -8.58
N GLN A 111 -4.75 -21.00 -7.83
CA GLN A 111 -5.57 -19.79 -7.82
C GLN A 111 -5.24 -18.87 -9.00
N SER A 112 -6.24 -18.07 -9.39
CA SER A 112 -6.17 -17.21 -10.56
C SER A 112 -5.08 -16.12 -10.44
N ARG A 113 -4.52 -15.68 -11.57
CA ARG A 113 -3.59 -14.53 -11.62
C ARG A 113 -4.21 -13.26 -11.04
N ARG A 114 -5.54 -13.10 -11.16
CA ARG A 114 -6.28 -11.98 -10.56
C ARG A 114 -6.21 -12.02 -9.03
N PHE A 115 -6.39 -13.20 -8.42
CA PHE A 115 -6.26 -13.35 -6.97
C PHE A 115 -4.81 -13.20 -6.50
N GLN A 116 -3.84 -13.71 -7.26
CA GLN A 116 -2.42 -13.47 -6.99
C GLN A 116 -2.09 -11.97 -6.97
N ALA A 117 -2.60 -11.20 -7.94
CA ALA A 117 -2.43 -9.76 -7.99
C ALA A 117 -3.10 -9.02 -6.82
N TYR A 118 -4.31 -9.45 -6.44
CA TYR A 118 -5.02 -8.94 -5.26
C TYR A 118 -4.19 -9.12 -3.98
N LEU A 119 -3.72 -10.34 -3.71
CA LEU A 119 -2.87 -10.65 -2.55
C LEU A 119 -1.57 -9.85 -2.58
N THR A 120 -0.90 -9.83 -3.74
CA THR A 120 0.36 -9.11 -3.92
C THR A 120 0.22 -7.64 -3.55
N LEU A 121 -0.84 -6.98 -4.03
CA LEU A 121 -1.08 -5.57 -3.75
C LEU A 121 -1.22 -5.35 -2.25
N LEU A 122 -2.21 -6.01 -1.62
CA LEU A 122 -2.55 -5.76 -0.22
C LEU A 122 -1.42 -6.12 0.73
N ILE A 123 -0.70 -7.22 0.49
CA ILE A 123 0.43 -7.63 1.32
C ILE A 123 1.60 -6.66 1.17
N ARG A 124 1.95 -6.23 -0.05
CA ARG A 124 3.03 -5.23 -0.23
C ARG A 124 2.71 -3.88 0.39
N THR A 125 1.42 -3.54 0.53
CA THR A 125 1.00 -2.22 0.96
C THR A 125 0.45 -2.18 2.38
N HIS A 126 0.42 -3.29 3.12
CA HIS A 126 -0.31 -3.38 4.38
C HIS A 126 0.15 -2.35 5.44
N LEU A 127 1.43 -1.98 5.47
CA LEU A 127 1.97 -0.98 6.39
C LEU A 127 1.69 0.48 5.99
N ARG A 128 1.30 0.73 4.73
CA ARG A 128 1.29 2.09 4.14
C ARG A 128 0.44 3.06 4.94
N LEU A 129 -0.78 2.66 5.32
CA LEU A 129 -1.66 3.53 6.11
C LEU A 129 -1.07 3.81 7.50
N GLY A 130 -0.41 2.82 8.10
CA GLY A 130 0.30 2.95 9.37
C GLY A 130 1.41 4.00 9.35
N PHE A 131 2.15 4.11 8.25
CA PHE A 131 3.19 5.14 8.09
C PHE A 131 2.63 6.55 7.99
N LEU A 132 1.43 6.71 7.42
CA LEU A 132 0.75 8.00 7.28
C LEU A 132 0.23 8.58 8.60
N VAL A 133 0.18 7.81 9.69
CA VAL A 133 -0.29 8.28 11.01
C VAL A 133 0.49 9.49 11.51
N ARG A 134 1.79 9.57 11.20
CA ARG A 134 2.65 10.70 11.59
C ARG A 134 2.55 11.90 10.65
N GLU A 135 1.96 11.72 9.47
CA GLU A 135 1.73 12.77 8.47
C GLU A 135 0.36 13.46 8.64
N ALA A 136 -0.46 13.03 9.61
CA ALA A 136 -1.80 13.59 9.82
C ALA A 136 -1.75 15.03 10.38
N PRO A 137 -2.62 15.96 9.93
CA PRO A 137 -3.69 15.76 8.94
C PRO A 137 -3.16 15.59 7.50
N LEU A 138 -3.76 14.66 6.75
CA LEU A 138 -3.29 14.36 5.39
C LEU A 138 -3.70 15.45 4.39
N THR A 139 -2.76 15.85 3.55
CA THR A 139 -3.05 16.68 2.38
C THR A 139 -3.78 15.88 1.30
N ARG A 140 -4.49 16.56 0.38
CA ARG A 140 -5.09 15.92 -0.80
C ARG A 140 -4.06 15.11 -1.59
N ARG A 141 -2.82 15.62 -1.72
CA ARG A 141 -1.69 14.91 -2.36
C ARG A 141 -1.34 13.61 -1.64
N ALA A 142 -1.32 13.59 -0.32
CA ALA A 142 -1.07 12.38 0.45
C ALA A 142 -2.17 11.33 0.26
N LEU A 143 -3.44 11.75 0.25
CA LEU A 143 -4.58 10.85 -0.03
C LEU A 143 -4.50 10.22 -1.43
N LEU A 144 -4.11 10.99 -2.44
CA LEU A 144 -3.95 10.48 -3.81
C LEU A 144 -2.77 9.51 -3.94
N ARG A 145 -1.63 9.84 -3.33
CA ARG A 145 -0.47 8.94 -3.27
C ARG A 145 -0.85 7.62 -2.61
N TYR A 146 -1.61 7.67 -1.52
CA TYR A 146 -2.14 6.47 -0.87
C TYR A 146 -3.05 5.71 -1.83
N ARG A 147 -4.06 6.35 -2.42
CA ARG A 147 -4.98 5.73 -3.39
C ARG A 147 -4.25 4.99 -4.50
N ARG A 148 -3.37 5.68 -5.23
CA ARG A 148 -2.67 5.10 -6.40
C ARG A 148 -1.85 3.86 -6.04
N ALA A 149 -1.42 3.77 -4.79
CA ALA A 149 -0.65 2.62 -4.35
C ALA A 149 -1.48 1.39 -4.03
N VAL A 150 -2.76 1.56 -3.74
CA VAL A 150 -3.64 0.48 -3.27
C VAL A 150 -4.86 0.29 -4.16
N GLU A 151 -5.01 1.08 -5.23
CA GLU A 151 -6.11 0.93 -6.17
C GLU A 151 -6.02 -0.38 -6.97
N PRO A 152 -7.17 -1.02 -7.28
CA PRO A 152 -8.53 -0.58 -6.98
C PRO A 152 -9.03 -0.90 -5.55
N PHE A 153 -8.23 -1.58 -4.71
CA PHE A 153 -8.63 -2.16 -3.42
C PHE A 153 -8.35 -1.24 -2.21
N VAL A 154 -8.77 0.02 -2.32
CA VAL A 154 -8.54 1.05 -1.28
C VAL A 154 -9.17 0.66 0.05
N PHE A 155 -10.42 0.20 0.01
CA PHE A 155 -11.19 -0.09 1.21
C PHE A 155 -10.67 -1.33 1.93
N GLU A 156 -10.28 -2.35 1.18
CA GLU A 156 -9.61 -3.55 1.67
C GLU A 156 -8.29 -3.20 2.35
N SER A 157 -7.49 -2.31 1.75
CA SER A 157 -6.25 -1.85 2.36
C SER A 157 -6.48 -1.13 3.69
N VAL A 158 -7.55 -0.33 3.80
CA VAL A 158 -7.91 0.32 5.06
C VAL A 158 -8.35 -0.70 6.12
N VAL A 159 -9.21 -1.64 5.74
CA VAL A 159 -9.69 -2.69 6.65
C VAL A 159 -8.55 -3.59 7.13
N LEU A 160 -7.67 -4.04 6.22
CA LEU A 160 -6.49 -4.83 6.55
C LEU A 160 -5.60 -4.11 7.58
N SER A 161 -5.26 -2.85 7.32
CA SER A 161 -4.42 -2.05 8.22
C SER A 161 -5.08 -1.83 9.60
N LEU A 162 -6.41 -1.70 9.65
CA LEU A 162 -7.13 -1.59 10.92
C LEU A 162 -7.15 -2.91 11.70
N ALA A 163 -7.38 -4.03 11.02
CA ALA A 163 -7.39 -5.36 11.63
C ALA A 163 -6.03 -5.69 12.26
N ASP A 164 -4.95 -5.48 11.50
CA ASP A 164 -3.56 -5.60 11.97
C ASP A 164 -3.30 -4.68 13.19
N ARG A 165 -3.64 -3.40 13.07
CA ARG A 165 -3.45 -2.44 14.16
C ARG A 165 -4.19 -2.84 15.44
N LEU A 166 -5.41 -3.36 15.35
CA LEU A 166 -6.21 -3.76 16.51
C LEU A 166 -5.68 -5.04 17.18
N ALA A 167 -4.98 -5.90 16.43
CA ALA A 167 -4.27 -7.07 16.95
C ALA A 167 -2.88 -6.73 17.57
N THR A 168 -2.42 -5.49 17.45
CA THR A 168 -1.17 -5.02 18.04
C THR A 168 -1.42 -4.39 19.41
N ARG A 169 -1.21 -5.13 20.51
CA ARG A 169 -1.56 -4.71 21.90
C ARG A 169 -0.44 -4.88 22.95
N GLY A 170 0.81 -4.88 22.53
CA GLY A 170 1.98 -4.98 23.42
C GLY A 170 2.19 -3.78 24.34
N ALA A 171 3.18 -3.89 25.23
CA ALA A 171 3.43 -2.92 26.31
C ALA A 171 3.69 -1.49 25.82
N HIS A 172 4.23 -1.34 24.61
CA HIS A 172 4.48 -0.02 24.00
C HIS A 172 3.30 0.51 23.17
N THR A 173 2.19 -0.21 23.13
CA THR A 173 0.98 0.22 22.44
C THR A 173 0.03 0.93 23.41
N SER A 174 -0.38 2.15 23.05
CA SER A 174 -1.35 2.93 23.81
C SER A 174 -2.69 3.04 23.08
N ALA A 175 -3.78 3.15 23.84
CA ALA A 175 -5.11 3.43 23.31
C ALA A 175 -5.13 4.70 22.42
N ALA A 176 -4.34 5.71 22.79
CA ALA A 176 -4.17 6.93 21.99
C ALA A 176 -3.54 6.65 20.61
N SER A 177 -2.57 5.73 20.54
CA SER A 177 -1.95 5.32 19.26
C SER A 177 -2.93 4.58 18.35
N ILE A 178 -3.72 3.66 18.91
CA ILE A 178 -4.78 2.95 18.20
C ILE A 178 -5.83 3.95 17.70
N ALA A 179 -6.28 4.86 18.55
CA ALA A 179 -7.27 5.87 18.19
C ALA A 179 -6.79 6.83 17.08
N ARG A 180 -5.50 7.19 17.05
CA ARG A 180 -4.92 7.98 15.95
C ARG A 180 -5.01 7.23 14.61
N HIS A 181 -4.64 5.95 14.60
CA HIS A 181 -4.72 5.12 13.40
C HIS A 181 -6.18 4.97 12.94
N TYR A 182 -7.11 4.73 13.87
CA TYR A 182 -8.53 4.64 13.57
C TYR A 182 -9.09 5.95 12.98
N ARG A 183 -8.73 7.11 13.55
CA ARG A 183 -9.13 8.42 12.99
C ARG A 183 -8.61 8.61 11.58
N LEU A 184 -7.34 8.28 11.34
CA LEU A 184 -6.74 8.36 10.01
C LEU A 184 -7.48 7.45 9.01
N ALA A 185 -7.75 6.20 9.39
CA ALA A 185 -8.48 5.26 8.56
C ALA A 185 -9.85 5.79 8.17
N ARG A 186 -10.58 6.44 9.10
CA ARG A 186 -11.86 7.09 8.78
C ARG A 186 -11.70 8.28 7.84
N VAL A 187 -10.68 9.11 8.02
CA VAL A 187 -10.39 10.23 7.10
C VAL A 187 -10.15 9.69 5.69
N VAL A 188 -9.28 8.68 5.54
CA VAL A 188 -9.04 8.04 4.25
C VAL A 188 -10.32 7.45 3.68
N TRP A 189 -11.10 6.73 4.48
CA TRP A 189 -12.34 6.11 4.02
C TRP A 189 -13.36 7.11 3.46
N LEU A 190 -13.48 8.28 4.09
CA LEU A 190 -14.49 9.28 3.76
C LEU A 190 -14.02 10.30 2.71
N GLU A 191 -12.75 10.68 2.76
CA GLU A 191 -12.21 11.82 2.02
C GLU A 191 -11.31 11.44 0.86
N ILE A 192 -10.99 10.14 0.68
CA ILE A 192 -10.13 9.74 -0.44
C ILE A 192 -10.79 10.14 -1.76
N PRO A 193 -10.08 10.89 -2.63
CA PRO A 193 -10.63 11.28 -3.92
C PRO A 193 -11.01 10.04 -4.73
N LYS A 194 -12.21 10.01 -5.31
CA LYS A 194 -12.75 8.87 -6.08
C LYS A 194 -12.41 8.90 -7.56
N GLU A 195 -12.00 10.06 -8.07
CA GLU A 195 -11.64 10.26 -9.48
C GLU A 195 -10.24 10.85 -9.60
N THR A 196 -9.47 10.34 -10.55
CA THR A 196 -8.25 10.98 -11.05
C THR A 196 -8.65 11.97 -12.14
N ARG A 197 -8.12 13.18 -12.10
CA ARG A 197 -8.44 14.19 -13.12
C ARG A 197 -7.53 14.01 -14.34
N PRO A 198 -8.03 14.16 -15.57
CA PRO A 198 -7.17 14.09 -16.75
C PRO A 198 -6.14 15.22 -16.72
N ARG A 199 -4.89 14.92 -17.12
CA ARG A 199 -3.85 15.94 -17.23
C ARG A 199 -4.16 16.89 -18.40
N PRO A 200 -3.86 18.18 -18.28
CA PRO A 200 -3.93 19.13 -19.40
C PRO A 200 -2.89 18.90 -20.50
N LEU A 201 -1.86 18.07 -20.24
CA LEU A 201 -0.78 17.75 -21.15
C LEU A 201 -0.53 16.24 -21.24
N ASP A 202 -0.33 15.75 -22.46
CA ASP A 202 0.09 14.38 -22.73
C ASP A 202 1.64 14.24 -22.81
N GLY A 203 2.13 13.01 -22.98
CA GLY A 203 3.57 12.75 -23.02
C GLY A 203 4.29 13.43 -24.19
N ARG A 204 3.63 13.56 -25.36
CA ARG A 204 4.22 14.22 -26.52
C ARG A 204 4.42 15.70 -26.25
N GLN A 205 3.41 16.35 -25.69
CA GLN A 205 3.47 17.76 -25.33
C GLN A 205 4.50 18.04 -24.23
N VAL A 206 4.68 17.12 -23.27
CA VAL A 206 5.74 17.22 -22.26
C VAL A 206 7.13 17.12 -22.89
N MET A 207 7.33 16.18 -23.83
CA MET A 207 8.59 16.04 -24.57
C MET A 207 8.93 17.30 -25.35
N GLU A 208 7.97 17.82 -26.13
CA GLU A 208 8.13 19.05 -26.91
C GLU A 208 8.40 20.27 -26.00
N LEU A 209 7.71 20.37 -24.86
CA LEU A 209 7.87 21.49 -23.92
C LEU A 209 9.24 21.51 -23.23
N LEU A 210 9.74 20.34 -22.84
CA LEU A 210 10.96 20.21 -22.02
C LEU A 210 12.20 19.86 -22.84
N GLY A 211 12.06 19.56 -24.12
CA GLY A 211 13.16 19.09 -24.98
C GLY A 211 13.66 17.71 -24.56
N LEU A 212 12.74 16.81 -24.21
CA LEU A 212 13.07 15.46 -23.73
C LEU A 212 12.85 14.40 -24.81
N ALA A 213 13.82 13.48 -24.93
CA ALA A 213 13.61 12.23 -25.63
C ALA A 213 12.63 11.31 -24.87
N PRO A 214 11.96 10.35 -25.55
CA PRO A 214 11.13 9.35 -24.89
C PRO A 214 11.92 8.56 -23.83
N GLY A 215 11.46 8.56 -22.58
CA GLY A 215 12.17 7.83 -21.52
C GLY A 215 11.54 7.94 -20.13
N PRO A 216 12.18 7.35 -19.10
CA PRO A 216 11.70 7.33 -17.72
C PRO A 216 11.40 8.73 -17.17
N LEU A 217 12.19 9.71 -17.59
CA LEU A 217 12.10 11.10 -17.14
C LEU A 217 10.81 11.79 -17.62
N VAL A 218 10.32 11.45 -18.82
CA VAL A 218 8.99 11.88 -19.30
C VAL A 218 7.90 11.30 -18.40
N GLY A 219 8.04 10.03 -18.01
CA GLY A 219 7.15 9.38 -17.05
C GLY A 219 7.18 10.06 -15.67
N GLU A 220 8.36 10.47 -15.19
CA GLU A 220 8.49 11.25 -13.95
C GLU A 220 7.80 12.60 -14.05
N ALA A 221 8.00 13.34 -15.15
CA ALA A 221 7.35 14.62 -15.40
C ALA A 221 5.82 14.47 -15.45
N LEU A 222 5.30 13.46 -16.14
CA LEU A 222 3.87 13.18 -16.21
C LEU A 222 3.28 12.80 -14.85
N ARG A 223 4.01 12.01 -14.04
CA ARG A 223 3.60 11.67 -12.66
C ARG A 223 3.57 12.92 -11.78
N ALA A 224 4.61 13.75 -11.84
CA ALA A 224 4.67 15.01 -11.11
C ALA A 224 3.53 15.95 -11.52
N LEU A 225 3.23 16.08 -12.82
CA LEU A 225 2.09 16.87 -13.30
C LEU A 225 0.76 16.29 -12.81
N GLN A 226 0.58 14.97 -12.85
CA GLN A 226 -0.64 14.32 -12.33
C GLN A 226 -0.84 14.65 -10.84
N ASP A 227 0.23 14.69 -10.05
CA ASP A 227 0.16 15.02 -8.62
C ASP A 227 -0.33 16.44 -8.37
N GLU A 228 0.07 17.41 -9.20
CA GLU A 228 -0.42 18.80 -9.10
C GLU A 228 -1.86 18.93 -9.61
N VAL A 229 -2.20 18.23 -10.69
CA VAL A 229 -3.55 18.22 -11.27
C VAL A 229 -4.54 17.63 -10.29
N ASP A 230 -4.21 16.48 -9.73
CA ASP A 230 -5.04 15.87 -8.73
C ASP A 230 -5.06 16.75 -7.47
N ALA A 231 -3.96 17.38 -7.05
CA ALA A 231 -3.98 18.30 -5.90
C ALA A 231 -4.82 19.57 -6.10
N LEU A 232 -5.33 19.82 -7.32
CA LEU A 232 -6.05 21.05 -7.73
C LEU A 232 -5.19 22.31 -7.81
N GLU A 233 -3.87 22.12 -7.83
CA GLU A 233 -2.85 23.16 -7.99
C GLU A 233 -2.60 23.49 -9.48
N VAL A 234 -2.87 22.52 -10.36
CA VAL A 234 -2.86 22.70 -11.82
C VAL A 234 -4.23 22.33 -12.38
N ARG A 235 -4.89 23.28 -13.03
CA ARG A 235 -6.26 23.13 -13.55
C ARG A 235 -6.34 23.26 -15.06
N ASP A 236 -5.38 23.95 -15.66
CA ASP A 236 -5.36 24.26 -17.07
C ASP A 236 -3.97 24.04 -17.69
N ARG A 237 -3.91 24.17 -19.01
CA ARG A 237 -2.69 24.01 -19.80
C ARG A 237 -1.60 25.00 -19.40
N GLU A 238 -1.94 26.25 -19.13
CA GLU A 238 -0.97 27.31 -18.83
C GLU A 238 -0.27 27.04 -17.49
N GLN A 239 -1.05 26.66 -16.48
CA GLN A 239 -0.55 26.21 -15.18
C GLN A 239 0.33 24.95 -15.31
N ALA A 240 -0.07 24.00 -16.16
CA ALA A 240 0.73 22.79 -16.42
C ALA A 240 2.10 23.13 -17.03
N VAL A 241 2.13 24.03 -18.03
CA VAL A 241 3.37 24.50 -18.66
C VAL A 241 4.28 25.18 -17.64
N ARG A 242 3.74 26.10 -16.83
CA ARG A 242 4.50 26.80 -15.78
C ARG A 242 5.07 25.83 -14.75
N PHE A 243 4.26 24.88 -14.30
CA PHE A 243 4.70 23.87 -13.35
C PHE A 243 5.85 23.03 -13.91
N LEU A 244 5.70 22.49 -15.12
CA LEU A 244 6.69 21.62 -15.73
C LEU A 244 8.02 22.31 -15.98
N ARG A 245 8.03 23.59 -16.38
CA ARG A 245 9.26 24.38 -16.51
C ARG A 245 10.00 24.50 -15.17
N ARG A 246 9.30 24.88 -14.11
CA ARG A 246 9.89 24.97 -12.75
C ARG A 246 10.34 23.61 -12.21
N TRP A 247 9.57 22.55 -12.49
CA TRP A 247 9.93 21.20 -12.12
C TRP A 247 11.23 20.77 -12.83
N TRP A 248 11.35 21.10 -14.12
CA TRP A 248 12.50 20.77 -14.93
C TRP A 248 13.76 21.54 -14.53
N GLU A 249 13.64 22.85 -14.26
CA GLU A 249 14.73 23.67 -13.75
C GLU A 249 15.32 23.12 -12.44
N ARG A 250 14.45 22.73 -11.48
CA ARG A 250 14.90 22.10 -10.24
C ARG A 250 15.60 20.78 -10.49
N ARG A 251 15.07 19.95 -11.40
CA ARG A 251 15.71 18.66 -11.73
C ARG A 251 17.06 18.81 -12.43
N ARG A 252 17.23 19.81 -13.30
CA ARG A 252 18.55 20.11 -13.88
C ARG A 252 19.56 20.55 -12.83
N SER A 253 19.12 21.30 -11.82
CA SER A 253 19.96 21.72 -10.70
C SER A 253 20.38 20.55 -9.79
N GLU A 254 19.48 19.60 -9.53
CA GLU A 254 19.74 18.43 -8.66
C GLU A 254 20.71 17.40 -9.29
N PHE A 255 20.76 17.29 -10.62
CA PHE A 255 21.52 16.24 -11.31
C PHE A 255 22.76 16.73 -12.09
N GLY A 256 23.05 18.04 -12.12
CA GLY A 256 24.17 18.58 -12.89
C GLY A 256 24.07 18.30 -14.41
N GLU A 257 25.12 18.63 -15.17
CA GLU A 257 25.18 18.52 -16.64
C GLU A 257 24.90 17.11 -17.21
N ASP A 258 24.87 16.06 -16.39
CA ASP A 258 24.65 14.67 -16.82
C ASP A 258 23.25 14.43 -17.42
N VAL A 259 22.28 15.32 -17.18
CA VAL A 259 20.94 15.26 -17.80
C VAL A 259 20.95 15.68 -19.28
N GLU A 260 21.90 16.52 -19.71
CA GLU A 260 21.98 16.95 -21.11
C GLU A 260 22.32 15.80 -22.06
N ARG A 261 23.06 14.79 -21.58
CA ARG A 261 23.38 13.56 -22.32
C ARG A 261 22.17 12.63 -22.47
N ALA A 262 21.23 12.63 -21.53
CA ALA A 262 20.00 11.84 -21.61
C ALA A 262 18.90 12.51 -22.46
N GLY A 263 19.01 13.81 -22.74
CA GLY A 263 18.09 14.56 -23.60
C GLY A 263 18.41 14.48 -25.10
N HIS A 264 19.62 14.04 -25.48
CA HIS A 264 20.14 14.06 -26.85
C HIS A 264 20.53 12.68 -27.42
N ALA A 265 20.30 11.59 -26.67
CA ALA A 265 20.55 10.21 -27.12
C ALA A 265 19.21 9.48 -27.33
#